data_AF-A0A1D2VCL7-F1
#
_entry.id   AF-A0A1D2VCL7-F1
#
_cell.length_a   1.000
_cell.length_b   1.000
_cell.length_c   1.000
_cell.angle_alpha   90.00
_cell.angle_beta   90.00
_cell.angle_gamma   90.00
#
_symmetry.space_group_name_H-M   'P 1'
#
loop_
_entity.id
_entity.type
_entity.pdbx_description
1 polymer ?
#
loop_
_entity_poly.entity_id
_entity_poly.type
_entity_poly.pdbx_seq_one_letter_code
_entity_poly.pdbx_strand_id
1 'polypeptide(L)'
;MFSVLGLIKKLSIFLRSNLYSEVLATPSKFNTVSDLKTFISLIKNVMLSQRKSLETIEFNYDNIKQSSNAICPALHYQTNTPDYPEEYKIELQLLFADEYVNNNSFKFTTLELKGVCFSKMNSGVLKLMDLKHLKLANSSCPSLKNIQFSDTIEYLDLSHNGIATIKNVKFPTNLVTLKLCFNKIKSFQNFNQCDKLVQIMLNNNSIMKINNVSKFKDIKQLYLKINSIKSIANLNALSNLEELYLSHNLVSNIAELRGLPNLKILDISNNPIDNFNNAFADIPKLEKLNMCESMIRSIGKPASKLLNLKSITLCHNFISKIGNFNQMINLRNIDLGSNRIEKIEQLDNLAQLSFLGLCENKIKIVENIESLGNLRHINLSDNNISEFKLTKKGKFLEKLAILGLRNNKITEINNLKCLKNLKHLDLSINQIKTLILLKELNSCAIMRLEGNEIEKIEQDKPNYFAINWIFNDCIFNDCIFNDCIFNDCIFNAMFKKQPSLVPEDKHDMMLDLRSNRLKSTQGLSQWSNITHLKLPDTIIQISSDVITLPNTKEIKYELPASNSLFRLNQLRAQAPNLKIDFYREALWYIPVK
;
A
#
# COMPACT_ATOMS: atom_id res chain seq x y z
N MET A 1 -42.19 -21.51 6.92
CA MET A 1 -41.37 -20.50 7.64
C MET A 1 -40.36 -21.13 8.58
N PHE A 2 -40.73 -22.09 9.45
CA PHE A 2 -39.77 -22.79 10.34
C PHE A 2 -38.67 -23.63 9.66
N SER A 3 -38.77 -23.93 8.36
CA SER A 3 -37.78 -24.75 7.63
C SER A 3 -36.55 -24.00 7.11
N VAL A 4 -36.61 -22.66 7.01
CA VAL A 4 -35.49 -21.85 6.47
C VAL A 4 -34.50 -21.44 7.58
N LEU A 5 -34.95 -21.36 8.83
CA LEU A 5 -34.14 -20.96 9.98
C LEU A 5 -33.14 -22.05 10.43
N GLY A 6 -33.44 -23.33 10.22
CA GLY A 6 -32.61 -24.46 10.70
C GLY A 6 -31.22 -24.61 10.06
N LEU A 7 -30.86 -23.76 9.08
CA LEU A 7 -29.61 -23.83 8.31
C LEU A 7 -28.65 -22.66 8.57
N ILE A 8 -28.98 -21.74 9.48
CA ILE A 8 -28.16 -20.54 9.71
C ILE A 8 -26.93 -20.90 10.55
N LYS A 9 -25.76 -20.97 9.89
CA LYS A 9 -24.44 -21.21 10.53
C LYS A 9 -23.74 -19.93 10.99
N LYS A 10 -24.05 -18.78 10.37
CA LYS A 10 -23.46 -17.49 10.70
C LYS A 10 -24.55 -16.45 10.88
N LEU A 11 -24.55 -15.78 12.03
CA LEU A 11 -25.36 -14.59 12.27
C LEU A 11 -24.46 -13.37 12.19
N SER A 12 -24.48 -12.69 11.05
CA SER A 12 -23.82 -11.40 10.88
C SER A 12 -24.86 -10.29 10.98
N ILE A 13 -24.73 -9.46 12.01
CA ILE A 13 -25.61 -8.32 12.24
C ILE A 13 -24.89 -7.09 11.72
N PHE A 14 -25.16 -6.78 10.44
CA PHE A 14 -24.74 -5.56 9.78
C PHE A 14 -25.92 -4.60 9.73
N LEU A 15 -25.88 -3.53 10.51
CA LEU A 15 -26.92 -2.49 10.48
C LEU A 15 -26.72 -1.47 9.34
N ARG A 16 -26.37 -1.96 8.14
CA ARG A 16 -26.45 -1.20 6.89
C ARG A 16 -27.09 -2.10 5.84
N SER A 17 -28.37 -1.83 5.57
CA SER A 17 -29.17 -2.31 4.43
C SER A 17 -29.10 -3.81 4.10
N ASN A 18 -30.23 -4.48 4.32
CA ASN A 18 -30.65 -5.80 3.82
C ASN A 18 -29.91 -7.04 4.35
N LEU A 19 -30.54 -7.74 5.31
CA LEU A 19 -30.86 -9.18 5.21
C LEU A 19 -31.77 -9.68 6.35
N TYR A 20 -32.71 -10.55 5.94
CA TYR A 20 -33.71 -11.36 6.67
C TYR A 20 -35.01 -10.70 7.17
N SER A 21 -36.10 -11.14 6.54
CA SER A 21 -37.51 -10.77 6.69
C SER A 21 -38.18 -11.12 8.03
N GLU A 22 -37.40 -11.43 9.07
CA GLU A 22 -37.88 -11.56 10.46
C GLU A 22 -37.36 -10.45 11.39
N VAL A 23 -36.37 -9.65 10.94
CA VAL A 23 -35.93 -8.42 11.63
C VAL A 23 -36.71 -7.20 11.14
N LEU A 24 -37.92 -7.41 10.58
CA LEU A 24 -38.76 -6.35 9.99
C LEU A 24 -39.62 -5.56 10.99
N ALA A 25 -39.24 -5.53 12.26
CA ALA A 25 -39.77 -4.58 13.24
C ALA A 25 -38.67 -3.69 13.83
N THR A 26 -37.58 -3.45 13.09
CA THR A 26 -36.57 -2.47 13.52
C THR A 26 -36.99 -1.06 13.11
N PRO A 27 -36.95 -0.07 14.03
CA PRO A 27 -37.14 1.32 13.65
C PRO A 27 -36.09 1.72 12.61
N SER A 28 -36.51 2.43 11.57
CA SER A 28 -35.64 2.89 10.48
C SER A 28 -34.54 3.85 10.94
N LYS A 29 -34.59 4.32 12.19
CA LYS A 29 -33.60 5.14 12.88
C LYS A 29 -33.57 4.78 14.38
N PHE A 30 -32.40 4.55 14.95
CA PHE A 30 -32.20 4.44 16.40
C PHE A 30 -32.10 5.85 16.99
N ASN A 31 -33.21 6.38 17.50
CA ASN A 31 -33.28 7.75 18.01
C ASN A 31 -33.09 7.82 19.53
N THR A 32 -33.26 6.70 20.24
CA THR A 32 -33.16 6.62 21.70
C THR A 32 -32.38 5.40 22.19
N VAL A 33 -31.89 5.45 23.44
CA VAL A 33 -31.31 4.28 24.15
C VAL A 33 -32.32 3.13 24.28
N SER A 34 -33.62 3.44 24.32
CA SER A 34 -34.70 2.44 24.36
C SER A 34 -34.79 1.61 23.08
N ASP A 35 -34.63 2.25 21.92
CA ASP A 35 -34.62 1.57 20.62
C ASP A 35 -33.46 0.57 20.55
N LEU A 36 -32.29 0.97 21.03
CA LEU A 36 -31.09 0.13 21.10
C LEU A 36 -31.31 -1.08 22.01
N LYS A 37 -31.89 -0.89 23.20
CA LYS A 37 -32.21 -1.99 24.12
C LYS A 37 -33.22 -2.96 23.52
N THR A 38 -34.23 -2.46 22.82
CA THR A 38 -35.24 -3.29 22.13
C THR A 38 -34.61 -4.13 21.03
N PHE A 39 -33.73 -3.54 20.23
CA PHE A 39 -32.99 -4.26 19.20
C PHE A 39 -32.05 -5.33 19.76
N ILE A 40 -31.34 -5.02 20.85
CA ILE A 40 -30.51 -5.99 21.58
C ILE A 40 -31.36 -7.17 22.08
N SER A 41 -32.57 -6.90 22.58
CA SER A 41 -33.51 -7.95 23.01
C SER A 41 -33.96 -8.84 21.84
N LEU A 42 -34.20 -8.26 20.66
CA LEU A 42 -34.52 -9.03 19.45
C LEU A 42 -33.35 -9.94 19.03
N ILE A 43 -32.12 -9.41 19.02
CA ILE A 43 -30.92 -10.20 18.74
C ILE A 43 -30.78 -11.36 19.71
N LYS A 44 -30.96 -11.10 21.01
CA LYS A 44 -30.94 -12.13 22.06
C LYS A 44 -31.94 -13.25 21.74
N ASN A 45 -33.17 -12.91 21.35
CA ASN A 45 -34.19 -13.91 21.03
C ASN A 45 -33.84 -14.75 19.81
N VAL A 46 -33.28 -14.13 18.75
CA VAL A 46 -32.79 -14.84 17.56
C VAL A 46 -31.63 -15.77 17.92
N MET A 47 -30.67 -15.30 18.73
CA MET A 47 -29.58 -16.12 19.21
C MET A 47 -30.10 -17.33 19.99
N LEU A 48 -31.04 -17.13 20.92
CA LEU A 48 -31.61 -18.21 21.72
C LEU A 48 -32.40 -19.24 20.89
N SER A 49 -33.06 -18.82 19.80
CA SER A 49 -33.78 -19.73 18.90
C SER A 49 -32.83 -20.54 18.02
N GLN A 50 -31.70 -19.95 17.59
CA GLN A 50 -30.68 -20.59 16.73
C GLN A 50 -29.45 -21.12 17.47
N ARG A 51 -29.53 -21.22 18.79
CA ARG A 51 -28.38 -21.50 19.67
C ARG A 51 -27.60 -22.80 19.37
N LYS A 52 -28.26 -23.78 18.75
CA LYS A 52 -27.66 -25.08 18.36
C LYS A 52 -27.07 -25.10 16.94
N SER A 53 -27.51 -24.19 16.06
CA SER A 53 -27.12 -24.12 14.63
C SER A 53 -26.05 -23.05 14.38
N LEU A 54 -26.00 -21.99 15.19
CA LEU A 54 -25.02 -20.92 15.06
C LEU A 54 -23.60 -21.39 15.38
N GLU A 55 -22.69 -21.21 14.42
CA GLU A 55 -21.25 -21.43 14.56
C GLU A 55 -20.50 -20.12 14.79
N THR A 56 -21.01 -19.01 14.25
CA THR A 56 -20.38 -17.68 14.33
C THR A 56 -21.41 -16.58 14.59
N ILE A 57 -21.08 -15.67 15.50
CA ILE A 57 -21.82 -14.43 15.76
C ILE A 57 -20.90 -13.23 15.50
N GLU A 58 -21.33 -12.33 14.63
CA GLU A 58 -20.61 -11.10 14.29
C GLU A 58 -21.55 -9.90 14.48
N PHE A 59 -21.15 -8.99 15.36
CA PHE A 59 -21.86 -7.76 15.65
C PHE A 59 -20.91 -6.57 15.49
N ASN A 60 -21.21 -5.69 14.55
CA ASN A 60 -20.39 -4.53 14.23
C ASN A 60 -21.15 -3.22 14.49
N TYR A 61 -20.92 -2.64 15.66
CA TYR A 61 -21.55 -1.40 16.13
C TYR A 61 -20.97 -0.14 15.47
N ASP A 62 -19.74 -0.20 14.96
CA ASP A 62 -19.10 0.98 14.33
C ASP A 62 -19.85 1.44 13.05
N ASN A 63 -20.53 0.52 12.37
CA ASN A 63 -21.37 0.84 11.20
C ASN A 63 -22.60 1.68 11.58
N ILE A 64 -23.10 1.55 12.80
CA ILE A 64 -24.24 2.33 13.33
C ILE A 64 -23.85 3.80 13.44
N LYS A 65 -22.64 4.07 13.97
CA LYS A 65 -22.09 5.42 14.15
C LYS A 65 -21.98 6.19 12.84
N GLN A 66 -21.61 5.51 11.75
CA GLN A 66 -21.44 6.16 10.45
C GLN A 66 -22.78 6.41 9.71
N SER A 67 -23.86 5.68 10.02
CA SER A 67 -25.20 5.94 9.48
C SER A 67 -25.98 7.01 10.25
N SER A 68 -25.59 7.31 11.50
CA SER A 68 -26.20 8.35 12.34
C SER A 68 -25.65 9.76 12.11
N ASN A 69 -24.98 10.00 10.97
CA ASN A 69 -24.34 11.26 10.56
C ASN A 69 -25.22 12.53 10.56
N ALA A 70 -26.48 12.46 11.00
CA ALA A 70 -27.41 13.59 10.95
C ALA A 70 -28.21 13.89 12.24
N ILE A 71 -28.18 13.11 13.33
CA ILE A 71 -29.26 13.26 14.36
C ILE A 71 -28.83 13.21 15.85
N CYS A 72 -27.61 12.81 16.24
CA CYS A 72 -27.26 12.81 17.68
C CYS A 72 -25.81 13.25 17.99
N PRO A 73 -25.57 14.49 18.46
CA PRO A 73 -24.24 15.00 18.84
C PRO A 73 -23.56 14.22 19.98
N ALA A 74 -24.31 13.50 20.82
CA ALA A 74 -23.77 12.71 21.93
C ALA A 74 -23.00 11.45 21.48
N LEU A 75 -23.28 10.94 20.27
CA LEU A 75 -22.53 9.84 19.64
C LEU A 75 -21.28 10.33 18.89
N HIS A 76 -21.05 11.65 18.85
CA HIS A 76 -19.95 12.32 18.14
C HIS A 76 -18.65 12.40 18.96
N TYR A 77 -18.58 11.75 20.13
CA TYR A 77 -17.35 11.74 20.93
C TYR A 77 -16.19 11.18 20.11
N GLN A 78 -15.14 11.99 20.01
CA GLN A 78 -13.99 11.77 19.15
C GLN A 78 -13.41 10.37 19.35
N THR A 79 -13.05 9.76 18.23
CA THR A 79 -12.61 8.38 17.97
C THR A 79 -11.38 7.89 18.75
N ASN A 80 -10.96 8.55 19.84
CA ASN A 80 -9.76 8.21 20.61
C ASN A 80 -9.93 8.29 22.14
N THR A 81 -11.14 8.43 22.69
CA THR A 81 -11.35 8.43 24.15
C THR A 81 -12.30 7.31 24.61
N PRO A 82 -11.95 6.53 25.66
CA PRO A 82 -12.80 5.48 26.24
C PRO A 82 -13.96 6.01 27.11
N ASP A 83 -14.10 7.32 27.27
CA ASP A 83 -15.12 7.95 28.13
C ASP A 83 -16.42 8.19 27.37
N TYR A 84 -17.16 7.10 27.13
CA TYR A 84 -18.57 7.20 26.72
C TYR A 84 -19.43 7.52 27.96
N PRO A 85 -20.48 8.37 27.84
CA PRO A 85 -21.47 8.52 28.90
C PRO A 85 -22.08 7.15 29.24
N GLU A 86 -22.24 6.85 30.54
CA GLU A 86 -22.70 5.54 31.04
C GLU A 86 -24.02 5.09 30.39
N GLU A 87 -24.91 6.03 30.05
CA GLU A 87 -26.20 5.76 29.41
C GLU A 87 -26.11 5.13 28.00
N TYR A 88 -24.96 5.23 27.31
CA TYR A 88 -24.73 4.61 26.00
C TYR A 88 -23.89 3.34 26.08
N LYS A 89 -23.46 2.92 27.27
CA LYS A 89 -22.73 1.66 27.45
C LYS A 89 -23.72 0.50 27.45
N ILE A 90 -23.42 -0.53 26.64
CA ILE A 90 -24.21 -1.74 26.59
C ILE A 90 -23.62 -2.72 27.60
N GLU A 91 -24.45 -3.24 28.51
CA GLU A 91 -24.03 -4.34 29.36
C GLU A 91 -24.03 -5.65 28.58
N LEU A 92 -22.87 -6.32 28.52
CA LEU A 92 -22.75 -7.65 27.88
C LEU A 92 -23.75 -8.68 28.43
N GLN A 93 -24.17 -8.52 29.68
CA GLN A 93 -25.19 -9.36 30.31
C GLN A 93 -26.53 -9.34 29.55
N LEU A 94 -26.85 -8.29 28.80
CA LEU A 94 -28.07 -8.26 27.99
C LEU A 94 -28.04 -9.30 26.87
N LEU A 95 -26.86 -9.54 26.27
CA LEU A 95 -26.65 -10.50 25.18
C LEU A 95 -26.18 -11.88 25.67
N PHE A 96 -25.47 -11.92 26.80
CA PHE A 96 -24.85 -13.11 27.36
C PHE A 96 -24.99 -13.13 28.89
N ALA A 97 -26.22 -13.24 29.40
CA ALA A 97 -26.47 -13.42 30.83
C ALA A 97 -26.11 -14.84 31.27
N ASP A 98 -25.61 -14.95 32.50
CA ASP A 98 -25.17 -16.22 33.09
C ASP A 98 -26.27 -17.31 33.05
N GLU A 99 -27.53 -16.94 33.25
CA GLU A 99 -28.68 -17.87 33.33
C GLU A 99 -28.81 -18.81 32.11
N TYR A 100 -28.54 -18.30 30.91
CA TYR A 100 -28.67 -19.10 29.68
C TYR A 100 -27.32 -19.49 29.08
N VAL A 101 -26.22 -18.79 29.39
CA VAL A 101 -24.89 -19.24 28.98
C VAL A 101 -24.46 -20.50 29.75
N ASN A 102 -24.76 -20.58 31.05
CA ASN A 102 -24.36 -21.72 31.91
C ASN A 102 -25.08 -23.04 31.58
N ASN A 103 -26.18 -22.99 30.82
CA ASN A 103 -27.00 -24.16 30.47
C ASN A 103 -26.56 -24.85 29.16
N ASN A 104 -25.32 -24.66 28.71
CA ASN A 104 -24.80 -25.19 27.43
C ASN A 104 -25.68 -24.86 26.22
N SER A 105 -26.32 -23.69 26.28
CA SER A 105 -27.31 -23.29 25.29
C SER A 105 -26.67 -23.05 23.93
N PHE A 106 -25.44 -22.53 23.90
CA PHE A 106 -24.77 -22.06 22.69
C PHE A 106 -23.62 -22.95 22.27
N LYS A 107 -23.56 -23.29 20.98
CA LYS A 107 -22.50 -24.10 20.37
C LYS A 107 -21.56 -23.33 19.44
N PHE A 108 -21.68 -22.00 19.39
CA PHE A 108 -20.87 -21.21 18.48
C PHE A 108 -19.40 -21.18 18.94
N THR A 109 -18.50 -21.17 17.97
CA THR A 109 -17.05 -21.20 18.20
C THR A 109 -16.40 -19.84 17.98
N THR A 110 -17.11 -18.89 17.34
CA THR A 110 -16.61 -17.55 17.06
C THR A 110 -17.59 -16.48 17.50
N LEU A 111 -17.10 -15.51 18.27
CA LEU A 111 -17.81 -14.30 18.68
C LEU A 111 -16.98 -13.06 18.34
N GLU A 112 -17.53 -12.20 17.51
CA GLU A 112 -16.94 -10.92 17.15
C GLU A 112 -17.89 -9.78 17.53
N LEU A 113 -17.46 -8.95 18.47
CA LEU A 113 -18.18 -7.76 18.94
C LEU A 113 -17.29 -6.54 18.71
N LYS A 114 -17.52 -5.84 17.59
CA LYS A 114 -16.74 -4.66 17.22
C LYS A 114 -17.49 -3.37 17.56
N GLY A 115 -16.82 -2.42 18.21
CA GLY A 115 -17.37 -1.09 18.46
C GLY A 115 -18.37 -1.00 19.63
N VAL A 116 -18.63 -2.12 20.31
CA VAL A 116 -19.62 -2.20 21.39
C VAL A 116 -19.01 -1.69 22.69
N CYS A 117 -19.48 -0.55 23.19
CA CYS A 117 -18.93 0.03 24.41
C CYS A 117 -19.47 -0.69 25.64
N PHE A 118 -18.64 -1.53 26.26
CA PHE A 118 -19.03 -2.25 27.47
C PHE A 118 -18.73 -1.43 28.73
N SER A 119 -19.67 -1.37 29.67
CA SER A 119 -19.41 -0.82 31.00
C SER A 119 -18.46 -1.72 31.80
N LYS A 120 -18.61 -3.04 31.66
CA LYS A 120 -17.75 -4.08 32.26
C LYS A 120 -17.70 -5.32 31.36
N MET A 121 -16.57 -6.02 31.35
CA MET A 121 -16.51 -7.37 30.78
C MET A 121 -17.12 -8.34 31.79
N ASN A 122 -18.34 -8.80 31.51
CA ASN A 122 -19.11 -9.63 32.44
C ASN A 122 -18.81 -11.13 32.22
N SER A 123 -19.07 -11.93 33.27
CA SER A 123 -18.75 -13.37 33.33
C SER A 123 -19.40 -14.22 32.23
N GLY A 124 -20.60 -13.88 31.77
CA GLY A 124 -21.36 -14.76 30.88
C GLY A 124 -20.63 -15.11 29.58
N VAL A 125 -20.09 -14.13 28.84
CA VAL A 125 -19.29 -14.40 27.62
C VAL A 125 -18.09 -15.30 27.90
N LEU A 126 -17.48 -15.14 29.08
CA LEU A 126 -16.29 -15.88 29.49
C LEU A 126 -16.59 -17.33 29.88
N LYS A 127 -17.87 -17.69 30.05
CA LYS A 127 -18.35 -19.05 30.39
C LYS A 127 -18.80 -19.86 29.17
N LEU A 128 -18.69 -19.31 27.96
CA LEU A 128 -19.03 -20.03 26.72
C LEU A 128 -18.00 -21.14 26.45
N MET A 129 -18.38 -22.39 26.71
CA MET A 129 -17.46 -23.54 26.68
C MET A 129 -17.00 -23.97 25.28
N ASP A 130 -17.75 -23.65 24.22
CA ASP A 130 -17.36 -24.00 22.84
C ASP A 130 -16.60 -22.86 22.13
N LEU A 131 -16.42 -21.71 22.79
CA LEU A 131 -15.85 -20.52 22.18
C LEU A 131 -14.34 -20.67 21.97
N LYS A 132 -13.91 -20.62 20.70
CA LYS A 132 -12.51 -20.70 20.27
C LYS A 132 -11.95 -19.35 19.86
N HIS A 133 -12.75 -18.51 19.22
CA HIS A 133 -12.34 -17.20 18.72
C HIS A 133 -13.17 -16.09 19.36
N LEU A 134 -12.51 -15.23 20.12
CA LEU A 134 -13.14 -14.08 20.77
C LEU A 134 -12.50 -12.80 20.26
N LYS A 135 -13.29 -11.98 19.56
CA LYS A 135 -12.86 -10.67 19.07
C LYS A 135 -13.68 -9.57 19.71
N LEU A 136 -13.03 -8.76 20.53
CA LEU A 136 -13.62 -7.65 21.28
C LEU A 136 -12.86 -6.36 20.95
N ALA A 137 -12.62 -6.15 19.66
CA ALA A 137 -11.90 -4.98 19.20
C ALA A 137 -12.79 -3.72 19.30
N ASN A 138 -12.21 -2.61 19.76
CA ASN A 138 -12.95 -1.34 19.93
C ASN A 138 -14.16 -1.48 20.87
N SER A 139 -13.99 -2.21 21.97
CA SER A 139 -15.07 -2.54 22.90
C SER A 139 -15.05 -1.72 24.20
N SER A 140 -14.21 -0.68 24.27
CA SER A 140 -14.01 0.17 25.46
C SER A 140 -13.76 -0.63 26.74
N CYS A 141 -12.87 -1.63 26.69
CA CYS A 141 -12.46 -2.41 27.86
C CYS A 141 -11.03 -2.06 28.36
N PRO A 142 -10.84 -0.93 29.06
CA PRO A 142 -9.49 -0.43 29.39
C PRO A 142 -8.78 -1.20 30.50
N SER A 143 -9.48 -2.07 31.23
CA SER A 143 -8.91 -2.83 32.35
C SER A 143 -9.21 -4.32 32.21
N LEU A 144 -8.16 -5.13 32.24
CA LEU A 144 -8.24 -6.60 32.26
C LEU A 144 -8.13 -7.19 33.68
N LYS A 145 -8.23 -6.35 34.71
CA LYS A 145 -8.10 -6.80 36.11
C LYS A 145 -9.27 -7.74 36.47
N ASN A 146 -8.95 -8.87 37.08
CA ASN A 146 -9.90 -9.90 37.53
C ASN A 146 -10.72 -10.58 36.40
N ILE A 147 -10.31 -10.42 35.14
CA ILE A 147 -10.92 -11.16 34.03
C ILE A 147 -10.33 -12.56 33.97
N GLN A 148 -11.20 -13.57 33.89
CA GLN A 148 -10.84 -14.96 33.67
C GLN A 148 -11.43 -15.39 32.33
N PHE A 149 -10.59 -15.56 31.32
CA PHE A 149 -11.03 -16.05 30.02
C PHE A 149 -11.20 -17.57 30.03
N SER A 150 -12.11 -18.09 29.21
CA SER A 150 -12.23 -19.54 28.99
C SER A 150 -10.95 -20.09 28.36
N ASP A 151 -10.49 -21.24 28.85
CA ASP A 151 -9.32 -21.95 28.32
C ASP A 151 -9.57 -22.55 26.92
N THR A 152 -10.81 -22.57 26.45
CA THR A 152 -11.15 -23.04 25.08
C THR A 152 -10.74 -22.05 23.99
N ILE A 153 -10.43 -20.80 24.37
CA ILE A 153 -10.11 -19.75 23.42
C ILE A 153 -8.69 -19.94 22.85
N GLU A 154 -8.61 -20.07 21.53
CA GLU A 154 -7.39 -20.22 20.73
C GLU A 154 -6.97 -18.89 20.07
N TYR A 155 -7.93 -18.00 19.79
CA TYR A 155 -7.70 -16.67 19.21
C TYR A 155 -8.41 -15.59 20.05
N LEU A 156 -7.65 -14.60 20.51
CA LEU A 156 -8.18 -13.48 21.30
C LEU A 156 -7.74 -12.15 20.70
N ASP A 157 -8.71 -11.31 20.33
CA ASP A 157 -8.48 -9.94 19.86
C ASP A 157 -9.07 -8.92 20.83
N LEU A 158 -8.20 -8.15 21.46
CA LEU A 158 -8.49 -7.08 22.41
C LEU A 158 -7.96 -5.74 21.90
N SER A 159 -7.84 -5.56 20.58
CA SER A 159 -7.30 -4.33 19.99
C SER A 159 -8.22 -3.12 20.23
N HIS A 160 -7.67 -1.90 20.24
CA HIS A 160 -8.46 -0.65 20.40
C HIS A 160 -9.28 -0.54 21.70
N ASN A 161 -8.78 -1.07 22.83
CA ASN A 161 -9.52 -1.05 24.10
C ASN A 161 -8.98 -0.08 25.15
N GLY A 162 -7.87 0.62 24.86
CA GLY A 162 -7.23 1.51 25.82
C GLY A 162 -6.56 0.78 27.00
N ILE A 163 -6.25 -0.51 26.84
CA ILE A 163 -5.65 -1.35 27.88
C ILE A 163 -4.28 -0.80 28.26
N ALA A 164 -4.12 -0.37 29.51
CA ALA A 164 -2.86 0.22 30.00
C ALA A 164 -1.87 -0.81 30.55
N THR A 165 -2.37 -1.96 31.03
CA THR A 165 -1.54 -3.00 31.65
C THR A 165 -2.08 -4.39 31.34
N ILE A 166 -1.15 -5.32 31.10
CA ILE A 166 -1.39 -6.76 30.93
C ILE A 166 -0.74 -7.57 32.07
N LYS A 167 -0.30 -6.89 33.13
CA LYS A 167 0.33 -7.54 34.29
C LYS A 167 -0.72 -8.35 35.07
N ASN A 168 -0.37 -9.60 35.39
CA ASN A 168 -1.22 -10.54 36.14
C ASN A 168 -2.56 -10.87 35.47
N VAL A 169 -2.69 -10.64 34.16
CA VAL A 169 -3.86 -11.11 33.39
C VAL A 169 -3.73 -12.61 33.18
N LYS A 170 -4.80 -13.35 33.49
CA LYS A 170 -4.91 -14.78 33.22
C LYS A 170 -5.49 -14.97 31.82
N PHE A 171 -4.61 -15.04 30.82
CA PHE A 171 -5.00 -15.37 29.45
C PHE A 171 -5.32 -16.87 29.31
N PRO A 172 -6.11 -17.27 28.30
CA PRO A 172 -6.42 -18.68 28.03
C PRO A 172 -5.18 -19.54 27.87
N THR A 173 -5.23 -20.78 28.38
CA THR A 173 -4.12 -21.73 28.28
C THR A 173 -3.94 -22.31 26.87
N ASN A 174 -5.01 -22.44 26.08
CA ASN A 174 -4.94 -22.89 24.69
C ASN A 174 -4.70 -21.76 23.67
N LEU A 175 -4.37 -20.55 24.14
CA LEU A 175 -4.22 -19.39 23.26
C LEU A 175 -3.07 -19.57 22.27
N VAL A 176 -3.37 -19.45 20.98
CA VAL A 176 -2.41 -19.53 19.87
C VAL A 176 -2.08 -18.13 19.34
N THR A 177 -3.10 -17.28 19.21
CA THR A 177 -2.96 -15.90 18.71
C THR A 177 -3.56 -14.89 19.67
N LEU A 178 -2.76 -13.89 20.05
CA LEU A 178 -3.17 -12.76 20.87
C LEU A 178 -2.97 -11.43 20.13
N LYS A 179 -4.06 -10.66 19.94
CA LYS A 179 -4.01 -9.30 19.40
C LYS A 179 -4.35 -8.28 20.48
N LEU A 180 -3.44 -7.33 20.65
CA LEU A 180 -3.50 -6.24 21.62
C LEU A 180 -3.11 -4.91 20.96
N CYS A 181 -3.32 -4.79 19.64
CA CYS A 181 -2.94 -3.59 18.88
C CYS A 181 -3.72 -2.35 19.33
N PHE A 182 -3.17 -1.15 19.17
CA PHE A 182 -3.86 0.11 19.48
C PHE A 182 -4.37 0.18 20.93
N ASN A 183 -3.49 -0.13 21.88
CA ASN A 183 -3.76 -0.02 23.31
C ASN A 183 -2.74 0.93 23.97
N LYS A 184 -2.69 0.98 25.30
CA LYS A 184 -1.81 1.88 26.08
C LYS A 184 -0.76 1.09 26.89
N ILE A 185 -0.40 -0.11 26.43
CA ILE A 185 0.47 -1.04 27.15
C ILE A 185 1.89 -0.47 27.20
N LYS A 186 2.50 -0.42 28.39
CA LYS A 186 3.84 0.16 28.60
C LYS A 186 4.98 -0.86 28.68
N SER A 187 4.68 -2.14 28.91
CA SER A 187 5.68 -3.19 29.04
C SER A 187 5.18 -4.52 28.48
N PHE A 188 6.06 -5.22 27.76
CA PHE A 188 5.83 -6.60 27.32
C PHE A 188 6.56 -7.58 28.25
N GLN A 189 5.88 -8.65 28.66
CA GLN A 189 6.38 -9.63 29.62
C GLN A 189 5.70 -10.99 29.41
N ASN A 190 6.29 -12.04 29.99
CA ASN A 190 5.69 -13.38 30.03
C ASN A 190 4.24 -13.39 30.56
N PHE A 191 3.44 -14.28 29.99
CA PHE A 191 2.16 -14.72 30.54
C PHE A 191 2.34 -16.08 31.22
N ASN A 192 1.57 -16.36 32.26
CA ASN A 192 1.58 -17.67 32.88
C ASN A 192 0.65 -18.61 32.09
N GLN A 193 1.11 -19.84 31.84
CA GLN A 193 0.31 -20.94 31.30
C GLN A 193 -0.17 -20.76 29.84
N CYS A 194 0.44 -19.87 29.06
CA CYS A 194 0.15 -19.68 27.63
C CYS A 194 1.24 -20.30 26.74
N ASP A 195 1.50 -21.60 26.92
CA ASP A 195 2.61 -22.29 26.28
C ASP A 195 2.40 -22.51 24.76
N LYS A 196 1.14 -22.47 24.29
CA LYS A 196 0.77 -22.65 22.87
C LYS A 196 0.81 -21.39 22.02
N LEU A 197 1.22 -20.24 22.59
CA LEU A 197 1.23 -18.97 21.87
C LEU A 197 2.25 -19.01 20.72
N VAL A 198 1.76 -18.79 19.50
CA VAL A 198 2.57 -18.73 18.27
C VAL A 198 2.69 -17.30 17.77
N GLN A 199 1.65 -16.48 17.94
CA GLN A 199 1.59 -15.13 17.40
C GLN A 199 1.11 -14.11 18.43
N ILE A 200 1.86 -13.01 18.60
CA ILE A 200 1.46 -11.87 19.43
C ILE A 200 1.55 -10.58 18.62
N MET A 201 0.46 -9.83 18.61
CA MET A 201 0.40 -8.50 17.98
C MET A 201 0.20 -7.40 19.02
N LEU A 202 1.19 -6.52 19.15
CA LEU A 202 1.26 -5.41 20.11
C LEU A 202 1.54 -4.07 19.41
N ASN A 203 1.21 -3.96 18.12
CA ASN A 203 1.42 -2.74 17.35
C ASN A 203 0.66 -1.55 17.94
N ASN A 204 1.18 -0.33 17.79
CA ASN A 204 0.53 0.89 18.28
C ASN A 204 0.22 0.80 19.78
N ASN A 205 1.25 0.64 20.60
CA ASN A 205 1.17 0.70 22.05
C ASN A 205 2.21 1.73 22.56
N SER A 206 2.47 1.75 23.87
CA SER A 206 3.50 2.60 24.47
C SER A 206 4.61 1.77 25.11
N ILE A 207 4.93 0.61 24.53
CA ILE A 207 5.88 -0.34 25.12
C ILE A 207 7.26 0.29 25.11
N MET A 208 7.85 0.44 26.30
CA MET A 208 9.19 0.97 26.49
C MET A 208 10.19 -0.10 26.94
N LYS A 209 9.70 -1.19 27.53
CA LYS A 209 10.51 -2.26 28.12
C LYS A 209 9.98 -3.64 27.71
N ILE A 210 10.90 -4.50 27.31
CA ILE A 210 10.69 -5.93 27.14
C ILE A 210 11.33 -6.60 28.36
N ASN A 211 10.50 -7.14 29.25
CA ASN A 211 10.95 -7.88 30.42
C ASN A 211 11.24 -9.34 30.01
N ASN A 212 11.53 -10.22 30.97
CA ASN A 212 11.74 -11.64 30.67
C ASN A 212 10.55 -12.22 29.87
N VAL A 213 10.86 -12.73 28.67
CA VAL A 213 9.94 -13.35 27.70
C VAL A 213 10.25 -14.84 27.46
N SER A 214 11.09 -15.46 28.30
CA SER A 214 11.60 -16.82 28.11
C SER A 214 10.56 -17.95 28.23
N LYS A 215 9.33 -17.67 28.69
CA LYS A 215 8.27 -18.69 28.77
C LYS A 215 7.60 -18.92 27.42
N PHE A 216 7.73 -17.98 26.48
CA PHE A 216 7.15 -18.10 25.16
C PHE A 216 7.99 -19.00 24.26
N LYS A 217 7.85 -20.32 24.44
CA LYS A 217 8.66 -21.33 23.75
C LYS A 217 8.33 -21.47 22.27
N ASP A 218 7.06 -21.29 21.90
CA ASP A 218 6.56 -21.58 20.54
C ASP A 218 6.24 -20.32 19.72
N ILE A 219 6.58 -19.12 20.20
CA ILE A 219 6.35 -17.88 19.46
C ILE A 219 7.17 -17.88 18.18
N LYS A 220 6.48 -17.69 17.06
CA LYS A 220 7.05 -17.55 15.72
C LYS A 220 6.89 -16.14 15.16
N GLN A 221 5.86 -15.42 15.56
CA GLN A 221 5.54 -14.11 15.00
C GLN A 221 5.29 -13.07 16.10
N LEU A 222 6.07 -11.99 16.09
CA LEU A 222 5.97 -10.92 17.08
C LEU A 222 5.90 -9.56 16.39
N TYR A 223 4.79 -8.85 16.61
CA TYR A 223 4.55 -7.53 16.05
C TYR A 223 4.56 -6.46 17.14
N LEU A 224 5.51 -5.54 17.06
CA LEU A 224 5.80 -4.48 18.03
C LEU A 224 5.94 -3.11 17.33
N LYS A 225 5.37 -2.94 16.14
CA LYS A 225 5.43 -1.68 15.37
C LYS A 225 4.82 -0.53 16.14
N ILE A 226 5.35 0.68 16.00
CA ILE A 226 4.81 1.91 16.60
C ILE A 226 4.68 1.73 18.12
N ASN A 227 5.84 1.71 18.78
CA ASN A 227 5.99 1.65 20.23
C ASN A 227 7.11 2.63 20.65
N SER A 228 7.66 2.50 21.85
CA SER A 228 8.77 3.34 22.35
C SER A 228 9.94 2.49 22.84
N ILE A 229 10.18 1.35 22.18
CA ILE A 229 11.20 0.36 22.57
C ILE A 229 12.58 0.92 22.23
N LYS A 230 13.43 1.07 23.25
CA LYS A 230 14.84 1.49 23.08
C LYS A 230 15.81 0.32 23.01
N SER A 231 15.49 -0.78 23.70
CA SER A 231 16.31 -1.97 23.78
C SER A 231 15.47 -3.21 23.53
N ILE A 232 16.00 -4.08 22.69
CA ILE A 232 15.44 -5.41 22.39
C ILE A 232 16.07 -6.52 23.23
N ALA A 233 16.76 -6.16 24.32
CA ALA A 233 17.23 -7.12 25.31
C ALA A 233 16.09 -8.05 25.76
N ASN A 234 16.42 -9.31 26.05
CA ASN A 234 15.52 -10.43 26.35
C ASN A 234 14.80 -11.07 25.15
N LEU A 235 14.76 -10.44 23.96
CA LEU A 235 14.17 -11.10 22.79
C LEU A 235 14.98 -12.32 22.33
N ASN A 236 16.28 -12.37 22.62
CA ASN A 236 17.15 -13.52 22.39
C ASN A 236 16.66 -14.84 23.03
N ALA A 237 15.75 -14.78 24.01
CA ALA A 237 15.11 -15.98 24.56
C ALA A 237 14.09 -16.63 23.60
N LEU A 238 13.61 -15.91 22.58
CA LEU A 238 12.61 -16.36 21.61
C LEU A 238 13.26 -17.09 20.43
N SER A 239 13.98 -18.17 20.69
CA SER A 239 14.79 -18.88 19.69
C SER A 239 14.01 -19.45 18.49
N ASN A 240 12.69 -19.64 18.62
CA ASN A 240 11.80 -20.10 17.55
C ASN A 240 11.18 -18.97 16.71
N LEU A 241 11.51 -17.70 17.01
CA LEU A 241 10.97 -16.56 16.30
C LEU A 241 11.37 -16.57 14.82
N GLU A 242 10.39 -16.50 13.93
CA GLU A 242 10.56 -16.50 12.48
C GLU A 242 10.30 -15.11 11.87
N GLU A 243 9.41 -14.31 12.48
CA GLU A 243 9.05 -12.98 12.02
C GLU A 243 9.04 -11.96 13.17
N LEU A 244 9.79 -10.87 13.01
CA LEU A 244 9.90 -9.80 13.98
C LEU A 244 9.66 -8.44 13.32
N TYR A 245 8.66 -7.73 13.81
CA TYR A 245 8.30 -6.39 13.33
C TYR A 245 8.46 -5.35 14.44
N LEU A 246 9.42 -4.46 14.29
CA LEU A 246 9.85 -3.44 15.25
C LEU A 246 9.83 -2.02 14.65
N SER A 247 9.17 -1.81 13.52
CA SER A 247 9.20 -0.52 12.85
C SER A 247 8.63 0.62 13.71
N HIS A 248 9.12 1.85 13.54
CA HIS A 248 8.74 3.02 14.34
C HIS A 248 8.92 2.78 15.85
N ASN A 249 10.17 2.53 16.25
CA ASN A 249 10.60 2.44 17.64
C ASN A 249 11.84 3.32 17.86
N LEU A 250 12.56 3.11 18.96
CA LEU A 250 13.75 3.87 19.33
C LEU A 250 14.97 2.95 19.49
N VAL A 251 14.99 1.81 18.78
CA VAL A 251 16.07 0.82 18.84
C VAL A 251 17.30 1.37 18.13
N SER A 252 18.41 1.48 18.83
CA SER A 252 19.70 1.88 18.22
C SER A 252 20.73 0.76 18.18
N ASN A 253 20.59 -0.25 19.05
CA ASN A 253 21.51 -1.38 19.13
C ASN A 253 20.80 -2.69 18.75
N ILE A 254 21.28 -3.32 17.68
CA ILE A 254 20.75 -4.61 17.18
C ILE A 254 21.60 -5.83 17.59
N ALA A 255 22.58 -5.67 18.48
CA ALA A 255 23.45 -6.75 18.94
C ALA A 255 22.69 -7.96 19.53
N GLU A 256 21.50 -7.73 20.11
CA GLU A 256 20.69 -8.79 20.73
C GLU A 256 19.90 -9.63 19.73
N LEU A 257 19.98 -9.34 18.42
CA LEU A 257 19.42 -10.24 17.39
C LEU A 257 20.14 -11.59 17.33
N ARG A 258 21.34 -11.71 17.93
CA ARG A 258 22.16 -12.93 17.87
C ARG A 258 21.49 -14.19 18.44
N GLY A 259 20.47 -14.05 19.27
CA GLY A 259 19.72 -15.19 19.83
C GLY A 259 18.53 -15.66 18.98
N LEU A 260 18.38 -15.18 17.75
CA LEU A 260 17.21 -15.45 16.90
C LEU A 260 17.55 -16.25 15.63
N PRO A 261 18.11 -17.47 15.75
CA PRO A 261 18.68 -18.21 14.61
C PRO A 261 17.65 -18.63 13.56
N ASN A 262 16.37 -18.61 13.90
CA ASN A 262 15.26 -18.98 13.00
C ASN A 262 14.60 -17.80 12.30
N LEU A 263 15.09 -16.57 12.51
CA LEU A 263 14.48 -15.37 11.97
C LEU A 263 14.59 -15.33 10.44
N LYS A 264 13.44 -15.18 9.77
CA LYS A 264 13.29 -15.10 8.30
C LYS A 264 12.89 -13.72 7.83
N ILE A 265 12.08 -13.00 8.62
CA ILE A 265 11.60 -11.66 8.28
C ILE A 265 11.90 -10.72 9.44
N LEU A 266 12.60 -9.62 9.13
CA LEU A 266 12.90 -8.55 10.07
C LEU A 266 12.52 -7.20 9.47
N ASP A 267 11.62 -6.49 10.14
CA ASP A 267 11.28 -5.10 9.84
C ASP A 267 11.65 -4.23 11.04
N ILE A 268 12.76 -3.50 10.93
CA ILE A 268 13.29 -2.58 11.93
C ILE A 268 13.37 -1.15 11.38
N SER A 269 12.61 -0.86 10.32
CA SER A 269 12.53 0.48 9.73
C SER A 269 12.12 1.55 10.74
N ASN A 270 12.43 2.82 10.48
CA ASN A 270 12.07 3.92 11.38
C ASN A 270 12.62 3.72 12.81
N ASN A 271 13.91 3.41 12.93
CA ASN A 271 14.64 3.27 14.20
C ASN A 271 16.02 3.92 14.08
N PRO A 272 16.60 4.54 15.13
CA PRO A 272 17.89 5.25 15.03
C PRO A 272 19.11 4.29 14.99
N ILE A 273 19.26 3.55 13.88
CA ILE A 273 20.31 2.53 13.65
C ILE A 273 21.31 3.04 12.59
N ASP A 274 22.43 3.58 13.02
CA ASP A 274 23.38 4.25 12.11
C ASP A 274 24.30 3.29 11.31
N ASN A 275 24.37 2.00 11.69
CA ASN A 275 25.27 1.03 11.05
C ASN A 275 24.77 -0.43 11.05
N PHE A 276 25.31 -1.22 10.12
CA PHE A 276 25.24 -2.68 10.14
C PHE A 276 26.32 -3.23 11.08
N ASN A 277 25.93 -4.05 12.06
CA ASN A 277 26.87 -4.68 13.00
C ASN A 277 26.91 -6.21 12.83
N ASN A 278 27.79 -6.88 13.59
CA ASN A 278 28.01 -8.32 13.50
C ASN A 278 26.82 -9.20 13.90
N ALA A 279 25.71 -8.66 14.43
CA ALA A 279 24.55 -9.46 14.81
C ALA A 279 23.91 -10.20 13.63
N PHE A 280 24.08 -9.70 12.41
CA PHE A 280 23.60 -10.36 11.20
C PHE A 280 24.27 -11.72 10.90
N ALA A 281 25.44 -11.99 11.48
CA ALA A 281 26.10 -13.29 11.35
C ALA A 281 25.32 -14.43 12.02
N ASP A 282 24.52 -14.09 13.03
CA ASP A 282 23.86 -15.05 13.92
C ASP A 282 22.37 -15.26 13.55
N ILE A 283 21.90 -14.64 12.47
CA ILE A 283 20.55 -14.84 11.90
C ILE A 283 20.61 -15.35 10.44
N PRO A 284 21.22 -16.53 10.19
CA PRO A 284 21.59 -16.98 8.85
C PRO A 284 20.37 -17.30 7.96
N LYS A 285 19.18 -17.49 8.53
CA LYS A 285 17.94 -17.81 7.79
C LYS A 285 17.19 -16.56 7.29
N LEU A 286 17.72 -15.36 7.53
CA LEU A 286 17.02 -14.12 7.17
C LEU A 286 16.83 -14.02 5.65
N GLU A 287 15.58 -13.88 5.22
CA GLU A 287 15.20 -13.79 3.81
C GLU A 287 14.74 -12.37 3.43
N LYS A 288 14.14 -11.63 4.36
CA LYS A 288 13.63 -10.27 4.14
C LYS A 288 14.06 -9.34 5.26
N LEU A 289 14.70 -8.24 4.88
CA LEU A 289 15.18 -7.21 5.79
C LEU A 289 14.68 -5.83 5.34
N ASN A 290 13.92 -5.15 6.21
CA ASN A 290 13.56 -3.75 6.04
C ASN A 290 14.22 -2.88 7.13
N MET A 291 15.05 -1.93 6.70
CA MET A 291 15.68 -0.91 7.54
C MET A 291 15.56 0.48 6.91
N CYS A 292 14.44 0.78 6.23
CA CYS A 292 14.19 2.14 5.76
C CYS A 292 14.17 3.15 6.91
N GLU A 293 14.49 4.41 6.63
CA GLU A 293 14.42 5.52 7.60
C GLU A 293 15.17 5.21 8.91
N SER A 294 16.34 4.57 8.81
CA SER A 294 17.09 4.11 9.99
C SER A 294 18.35 4.91 10.29
N MET A 295 18.68 5.94 9.50
CA MET A 295 19.90 6.75 9.60
C MET A 295 21.20 6.01 9.22
N ILE A 296 21.10 4.92 8.47
CA ILE A 296 22.25 4.10 8.06
C ILE A 296 23.16 4.91 7.13
N ARG A 297 24.46 4.96 7.43
CA ARG A 297 25.44 5.69 6.60
C ARG A 297 26.25 4.80 5.67
N SER A 298 26.40 3.52 6.00
CA SER A 298 27.15 2.57 5.19
C SER A 298 26.66 1.15 5.39
N ILE A 299 26.72 0.37 4.31
CA ILE A 299 26.49 -1.08 4.34
C ILE A 299 27.84 -1.72 4.65
N GLY A 300 28.11 -1.98 5.93
CA GLY A 300 29.39 -2.53 6.38
C GLY A 300 29.61 -4.01 5.99
N LYS A 301 30.84 -4.51 6.20
CA LYS A 301 31.20 -5.93 6.00
C LYS A 301 30.22 -6.94 6.62
N PRO A 302 29.59 -6.69 7.80
CA PRO A 302 28.67 -7.65 8.39
C PRO A 302 27.46 -8.02 7.51
N ALA A 303 27.03 -7.14 6.59
CA ALA A 303 25.94 -7.43 5.66
C ALA A 303 26.22 -8.66 4.78
N SER A 304 27.50 -8.94 4.47
CA SER A 304 27.92 -10.10 3.66
C SER A 304 27.57 -11.46 4.28
N LYS A 305 27.16 -11.51 5.56
CA LYS A 305 26.75 -12.75 6.24
C LYS A 305 25.29 -13.13 5.95
N LEU A 306 24.51 -12.25 5.35
CA LEU A 306 23.09 -12.47 5.02
C LEU A 306 22.94 -13.27 3.71
N LEU A 307 23.48 -14.49 3.69
CA LEU A 307 23.60 -15.31 2.48
C LEU A 307 22.25 -15.78 1.91
N ASN A 308 21.22 -15.90 2.75
CA ASN A 308 19.86 -16.31 2.34
C ASN A 308 18.94 -15.13 2.02
N LEU A 309 19.44 -13.90 2.06
CA LEU A 309 18.63 -12.71 1.87
C LEU A 309 18.13 -12.61 0.43
N LYS A 310 16.81 -12.50 0.30
CA LYS A 310 16.10 -12.37 -0.98
C LYS A 310 15.64 -10.94 -1.23
N SER A 311 15.32 -10.20 -0.17
CA SER A 311 14.82 -8.83 -0.26
C SER A 311 15.47 -7.95 0.81
N ILE A 312 16.01 -6.82 0.38
CA ILE A 312 16.55 -5.78 1.27
C ILE A 312 15.98 -4.41 0.90
N THR A 313 15.47 -3.70 1.89
CA THR A 313 14.91 -2.34 1.73
C THR A 313 15.62 -1.41 2.69
N LEU A 314 16.32 -0.43 2.13
CA LEU A 314 17.19 0.54 2.80
C LEU A 314 16.87 1.98 2.36
N CYS A 315 15.63 2.20 1.92
CA CYS A 315 15.15 3.50 1.46
C CYS A 315 15.23 4.58 2.56
N HIS A 316 15.37 5.85 2.18
CA HIS A 316 15.44 7.00 3.11
C HIS A 316 16.53 6.85 4.19
N ASN A 317 17.76 6.56 3.76
CA ASN A 317 18.93 6.50 4.63
C ASN A 317 20.02 7.50 4.16
N PHE A 318 21.23 7.39 4.70
CA PHE A 318 22.36 8.25 4.35
C PHE A 318 23.49 7.49 3.67
N ILE A 319 23.18 6.39 2.97
CA ILE A 319 24.15 5.51 2.33
C ILE A 319 24.78 6.22 1.13
N SER A 320 26.11 6.31 1.10
CA SER A 320 26.84 6.94 0.00
C SER A 320 27.47 5.96 -1.00
N LYS A 321 27.62 4.70 -0.61
CA LYS A 321 28.22 3.64 -1.44
C LYS A 321 27.46 2.34 -1.29
N ILE A 322 27.24 1.65 -2.41
CA ILE A 322 26.74 0.28 -2.42
C ILE A 322 27.90 -0.62 -2.00
N GLY A 323 27.75 -1.35 -0.90
CA GLY A 323 28.82 -2.14 -0.31
C GLY A 323 28.36 -3.54 0.09
N ASN A 324 29.21 -4.54 -0.13
CA ASN A 324 29.10 -5.91 0.38
C ASN A 324 27.94 -6.76 -0.18
N PHE A 325 27.25 -6.28 -1.22
CA PHE A 325 26.15 -7.02 -1.85
C PHE A 325 26.62 -8.16 -2.75
N ASN A 326 27.84 -8.10 -3.29
CA ASN A 326 28.39 -9.12 -4.19
C ASN A 326 28.45 -10.56 -3.62
N GLN A 327 28.27 -10.74 -2.30
CA GLN A 327 28.18 -12.06 -1.64
C GLN A 327 26.74 -12.55 -1.44
N MET A 328 25.74 -11.67 -1.53
CA MET A 328 24.33 -11.97 -1.25
C MET A 328 23.62 -12.42 -2.53
N ILE A 329 24.13 -13.51 -3.13
CA ILE A 329 23.76 -14.00 -4.47
C ILE A 329 22.27 -14.37 -4.64
N ASN A 330 21.56 -14.55 -3.52
CA ASN A 330 20.14 -14.88 -3.49
C ASN A 330 19.21 -13.65 -3.56
N LEU A 331 19.78 -12.44 -3.57
CA LEU A 331 19.00 -11.20 -3.66
C LEU A 331 18.19 -11.14 -4.96
N ARG A 332 16.91 -10.81 -4.80
CA ARG A 332 15.93 -10.61 -5.88
C ARG A 332 15.39 -9.20 -5.91
N ASN A 333 15.36 -8.52 -4.76
CA ASN A 333 14.80 -7.19 -4.60
C ASN A 333 15.74 -6.34 -3.74
N ILE A 334 16.24 -5.24 -4.32
CA ILE A 334 17.01 -4.22 -3.62
C ILE A 334 16.29 -2.90 -3.78
N ASP A 335 16.02 -2.24 -2.66
CA ASP A 335 15.55 -0.85 -2.64
C ASP A 335 16.51 0.01 -1.82
N LEU A 336 17.15 0.96 -2.50
CA LEU A 336 18.09 1.94 -1.99
C LEU A 336 17.63 3.37 -2.31
N GLY A 337 16.32 3.58 -2.52
CA GLY A 337 15.74 4.88 -2.80
C GLY A 337 16.06 5.94 -1.73
N SER A 338 16.10 7.22 -2.10
CA SER A 338 16.31 8.35 -1.18
C SER A 338 17.55 8.18 -0.30
N ASN A 339 18.71 8.04 -0.94
CA ASN A 339 20.03 7.89 -0.30
C ASN A 339 21.02 8.92 -0.89
N ARG A 340 22.32 8.69 -0.73
CA ARG A 340 23.40 9.58 -1.21
C ARG A 340 24.35 8.86 -2.17
N ILE A 341 23.87 7.81 -2.85
CA ILE A 341 24.68 6.95 -3.70
C ILE A 341 25.07 7.70 -4.97
N GLU A 342 26.36 7.68 -5.31
CA GLU A 342 26.89 8.36 -6.50
C GLU A 342 27.21 7.40 -7.65
N LYS A 343 27.41 6.11 -7.35
CA LYS A 343 27.81 5.07 -8.31
C LYS A 343 27.08 3.76 -8.08
N ILE A 344 26.73 3.09 -9.18
CA ILE A 344 26.22 1.72 -9.17
C ILE A 344 27.43 0.79 -9.17
N GLU A 345 27.65 0.07 -8.08
CA GLU A 345 28.82 -0.80 -7.91
C GLU A 345 28.47 -2.05 -7.09
N GLN A 346 29.30 -3.09 -7.20
CA GLN A 346 29.21 -4.32 -6.39
C GLN A 346 27.90 -5.12 -6.55
N LEU A 347 27.28 -5.04 -7.73
CA LEU A 347 26.06 -5.80 -8.08
C LEU A 347 26.35 -6.98 -9.03
N ASP A 348 27.58 -7.14 -9.52
CA ASP A 348 27.91 -8.00 -10.67
C ASP A 348 27.56 -9.48 -10.52
N ASN A 349 27.53 -9.99 -9.28
CA ASN A 349 27.22 -11.40 -8.98
C ASN A 349 25.75 -11.66 -8.67
N LEU A 350 24.89 -10.64 -8.71
CA LEU A 350 23.50 -10.74 -8.32
C LEU A 350 22.62 -11.27 -9.46
N ALA A 351 22.92 -12.48 -9.91
CA ALA A 351 22.26 -13.11 -11.04
C ALA A 351 20.75 -13.29 -10.84
N GLN A 352 20.24 -13.29 -9.60
CA GLN A 352 18.81 -13.43 -9.29
C GLN A 352 18.08 -12.08 -9.15
N LEU A 353 18.79 -10.95 -9.23
CA LEU A 353 18.21 -9.63 -9.01
C LEU A 353 17.16 -9.32 -10.07
N SER A 354 15.95 -8.99 -9.61
CA SER A 354 14.78 -8.72 -10.44
C SER A 354 14.28 -7.28 -10.32
N PHE A 355 14.47 -6.67 -9.16
CA PHE A 355 14.10 -5.29 -8.86
C PHE A 355 15.27 -4.54 -8.24
N LEU A 356 15.59 -3.37 -8.81
CA LEU A 356 16.60 -2.44 -8.30
C LEU A 356 16.01 -1.02 -8.20
N GLY A 357 15.71 -0.58 -6.99
CA GLY A 357 15.30 0.78 -6.66
C GLY A 357 16.51 1.63 -6.27
N LEU A 358 16.76 2.71 -7.01
CA LEU A 358 17.84 3.68 -6.80
C LEU A 358 17.33 5.12 -6.99
N CYS A 359 16.03 5.34 -6.86
CA CYS A 359 15.45 6.67 -7.02
C CYS A 359 15.97 7.64 -5.94
N GLU A 360 15.91 8.95 -6.19
CA GLU A 360 16.32 9.99 -5.23
C GLU A 360 17.75 9.77 -4.68
N ASN A 361 18.72 9.64 -5.58
CA ASN A 361 20.14 9.47 -5.25
C ASN A 361 20.99 10.54 -5.97
N LYS A 362 22.31 10.35 -6.03
CA LYS A 362 23.27 11.28 -6.67
C LYS A 362 23.99 10.64 -7.86
N ILE A 363 23.39 9.62 -8.47
CA ILE A 363 24.00 8.85 -9.56
C ILE A 363 24.12 9.76 -10.79
N LYS A 364 25.31 9.75 -11.42
CA LYS A 364 25.60 10.52 -12.63
C LYS A 364 25.75 9.66 -13.88
N ILE A 365 26.18 8.41 -13.70
CA ILE A 365 26.49 7.47 -14.77
C ILE A 365 25.80 6.15 -14.45
N VAL A 366 25.07 5.61 -15.44
CA VAL A 366 24.47 4.28 -15.34
C VAL A 366 25.47 3.27 -15.87
N GLU A 367 26.11 2.55 -14.95
CA GLU A 367 27.10 1.49 -15.23
C GLU A 367 26.83 0.25 -14.37
N ASN A 368 27.50 -0.86 -14.65
CA ASN A 368 27.45 -2.10 -13.85
C ASN A 368 26.06 -2.74 -13.67
N ILE A 369 25.08 -2.35 -14.48
CA ILE A 369 23.76 -3.02 -14.54
C ILE A 369 23.71 -4.11 -15.61
N GLU A 370 24.60 -4.08 -16.60
CA GLU A 370 24.54 -4.93 -17.79
C GLU A 370 24.84 -6.43 -17.51
N SER A 371 25.33 -6.77 -16.33
CA SER A 371 25.52 -8.16 -15.86
C SER A 371 24.25 -8.76 -15.26
N LEU A 372 23.24 -7.94 -14.94
CA LEU A 372 22.04 -8.32 -14.18
C LEU A 372 20.95 -8.92 -15.08
N GLY A 373 21.20 -10.08 -15.67
CA GLY A 373 20.32 -10.65 -16.72
C GLY A 373 18.91 -11.05 -16.29
N ASN A 374 18.60 -11.07 -14.99
CA ASN A 374 17.24 -11.30 -14.47
C ASN A 374 16.50 -10.01 -14.10
N LEU A 375 17.11 -8.84 -14.30
CA LEU A 375 16.52 -7.56 -13.93
C LEU A 375 15.27 -7.30 -14.76
N ARG A 376 14.16 -7.01 -14.08
CA ARG A 376 12.84 -6.73 -14.69
C ARG A 376 12.42 -5.28 -14.48
N HIS A 377 12.81 -4.69 -13.36
CA HIS A 377 12.47 -3.33 -12.99
C HIS A 377 13.72 -2.63 -12.45
N ILE A 378 14.02 -1.47 -13.03
CA ILE A 378 14.98 -0.53 -12.47
C ILE A 378 14.33 0.85 -12.35
N ASN A 379 14.48 1.47 -11.17
CA ASN A 379 14.04 2.83 -10.93
C ASN A 379 15.24 3.70 -10.57
N LEU A 380 15.60 4.61 -11.46
CA LEU A 380 16.69 5.58 -11.36
C LEU A 380 16.16 7.03 -11.36
N SER A 381 14.87 7.22 -11.08
CA SER A 381 14.28 8.55 -11.06
C SER A 381 14.93 9.46 -10.02
N ASP A 382 14.86 10.77 -10.19
CA ASP A 382 15.35 11.76 -9.22
C ASP A 382 16.87 11.57 -8.93
N ASN A 383 17.67 11.54 -10.00
CA ASN A 383 19.13 11.43 -9.94
C ASN A 383 19.79 12.56 -10.76
N ASN A 384 21.10 12.49 -10.98
CA ASN A 384 21.88 13.46 -11.73
C ASN A 384 22.43 12.88 -13.05
N ILE A 385 21.71 11.94 -13.67
CA ILE A 385 22.16 11.23 -14.88
C ILE A 385 22.07 12.19 -16.08
N SER A 386 23.18 12.38 -16.80
CA SER A 386 23.24 13.25 -17.99
C SER A 386 23.16 12.51 -19.31
N GLU A 387 23.57 11.24 -19.33
CA GLU A 387 23.49 10.36 -20.50
C GLU A 387 23.04 8.97 -20.03
N PHE A 388 22.12 8.36 -20.76
CA PHE A 388 21.81 6.93 -20.59
C PHE A 388 22.34 6.15 -21.78
N LYS A 389 23.35 5.30 -21.56
CA LYS A 389 23.97 4.52 -22.62
C LYS A 389 24.26 3.10 -22.16
N LEU A 390 23.85 2.14 -22.98
CA LEU A 390 24.24 0.74 -22.82
C LEU A 390 25.42 0.41 -23.75
N THR A 391 26.28 -0.49 -23.31
CA THR A 391 27.32 -1.11 -24.14
C THR A 391 26.75 -2.32 -24.90
N LYS A 392 27.61 -3.06 -25.61
CA LYS A 392 27.23 -4.35 -26.22
C LYS A 392 26.80 -5.40 -25.18
N LYS A 393 27.15 -5.22 -23.90
CA LYS A 393 26.72 -6.12 -22.81
C LYS A 393 25.25 -5.91 -22.42
N GLY A 394 24.64 -4.77 -22.76
CA GLY A 394 23.23 -4.50 -22.53
C GLY A 394 22.29 -5.55 -23.11
N LYS A 395 22.76 -6.36 -24.08
CA LYS A 395 22.05 -7.56 -24.57
C LYS A 395 21.69 -8.57 -23.48
N PHE A 396 22.30 -8.53 -22.30
CA PHE A 396 21.93 -9.41 -21.19
C PHE A 396 20.69 -8.93 -20.43
N LEU A 397 20.31 -7.65 -20.56
CA LEU A 397 19.12 -7.06 -19.95
C LEU A 397 17.82 -7.38 -20.72
N GLU A 398 17.73 -8.56 -21.34
CA GLU A 398 16.58 -8.92 -22.19
C GLU A 398 15.27 -8.99 -21.40
N LYS A 399 15.31 -9.23 -20.08
CA LYS A 399 14.12 -9.34 -19.23
C LYS A 399 13.63 -8.00 -18.67
N LEU A 400 14.36 -6.90 -18.92
CA LEU A 400 14.01 -5.59 -18.38
C LEU A 400 12.69 -5.13 -19.00
N ALA A 401 11.69 -4.89 -18.16
CA ALA A 401 10.34 -4.50 -18.57
C ALA A 401 10.00 -3.07 -18.15
N ILE A 402 10.59 -2.57 -17.04
CA ILE A 402 10.35 -1.23 -16.52
C ILE A 402 11.68 -0.52 -16.31
N LEU A 403 11.85 0.64 -16.95
CA LEU A 403 12.98 1.54 -16.79
C LEU A 403 12.46 2.93 -16.40
N GLY A 404 12.63 3.29 -15.12
CA GLY A 404 12.32 4.63 -14.61
C GLY A 404 13.56 5.51 -14.60
N LEU A 405 13.50 6.66 -15.28
CA LEU A 405 14.57 7.66 -15.40
C LEU A 405 14.01 9.08 -15.21
N ARG A 406 12.83 9.22 -14.58
CA ARG A 406 12.16 10.51 -14.38
C ARG A 406 13.05 11.48 -13.60
N ASN A 407 12.95 12.78 -13.84
CA ASN A 407 13.66 13.82 -13.07
C ASN A 407 15.17 13.58 -13.00
N ASN A 408 15.81 13.58 -14.17
CA ASN A 408 17.26 13.51 -14.34
C ASN A 408 17.73 14.68 -15.22
N LYS A 409 18.97 14.62 -15.73
CA LYS A 409 19.57 15.63 -16.62
C LYS A 409 19.85 15.06 -18.00
N ILE A 410 19.09 14.05 -18.43
CA ILE A 410 19.40 13.27 -19.62
C ILE A 410 19.19 14.14 -20.85
N THR A 411 20.23 14.35 -21.64
CA THR A 411 20.16 15.03 -22.94
C THR A 411 20.12 14.04 -24.09
N GLU A 412 20.80 12.91 -23.93
CA GLU A 412 20.94 11.86 -24.92
C GLU A 412 20.73 10.48 -24.29
N ILE A 413 20.13 9.59 -25.08
CA ILE A 413 19.97 8.19 -24.74
C ILE A 413 20.47 7.40 -25.95
N ASN A 414 21.16 6.29 -25.72
CA ASN A 414 21.80 5.50 -26.77
C ASN A 414 21.70 3.99 -26.49
N ASN A 415 21.57 3.19 -27.56
CA ASN A 415 21.60 1.73 -27.55
C ASN A 415 20.47 1.03 -26.73
N LEU A 416 19.24 1.52 -26.84
CA LEU A 416 18.08 0.86 -26.23
C LEU A 416 17.60 -0.39 -26.98
N LYS A 417 18.07 -0.61 -28.22
CA LYS A 417 17.70 -1.79 -29.05
C LYS A 417 17.95 -3.14 -28.39
N CYS A 418 18.82 -3.17 -27.39
CA CYS A 418 19.12 -4.36 -26.61
C CYS A 418 18.00 -4.75 -25.65
N LEU A 419 17.11 -3.82 -25.28
CA LEU A 419 16.05 -4.00 -24.28
C LEU A 419 14.75 -4.53 -24.90
N LYS A 420 14.82 -5.74 -25.46
CA LYS A 420 13.76 -6.36 -26.30
C LYS A 420 12.40 -6.56 -25.64
N ASN A 421 12.31 -6.50 -24.31
CA ASN A 421 11.06 -6.67 -23.56
C ASN A 421 10.70 -5.44 -22.72
N LEU A 422 11.34 -4.30 -22.98
CA LEU A 422 11.00 -3.06 -22.28
C LEU A 422 9.56 -2.70 -22.62
N LYS A 423 8.70 -2.59 -21.61
CA LYS A 423 7.28 -2.26 -21.73
C LYS A 423 6.96 -0.87 -21.24
N HIS A 424 7.68 -0.40 -20.23
CA HIS A 424 7.45 0.90 -19.61
C HIS A 424 8.77 1.66 -19.51
N LEU A 425 8.82 2.83 -20.15
CA LEU A 425 9.95 3.74 -20.12
C LEU A 425 9.49 5.10 -19.63
N ASP A 426 10.01 5.53 -18.48
CA ASP A 426 9.72 6.86 -17.93
C ASP A 426 10.94 7.76 -18.06
N LEU A 427 10.88 8.70 -19.00
CA LEU A 427 11.90 9.71 -19.29
C LEU A 427 11.42 11.12 -18.93
N SER A 428 10.33 11.24 -18.17
CA SER A 428 9.76 12.55 -17.85
C SER A 428 10.72 13.40 -17.01
N ILE A 429 10.63 14.72 -17.08
CA ILE A 429 11.45 15.71 -16.39
C ILE A 429 12.93 15.44 -16.68
N ASN A 430 13.34 15.66 -17.93
CA ASN A 430 14.73 15.51 -18.39
C ASN A 430 15.05 16.66 -19.37
N GLN A 431 16.20 16.60 -20.04
CA GLN A 431 16.70 17.66 -20.94
C GLN A 431 16.84 17.13 -22.37
N ILE A 432 16.00 16.17 -22.77
CA ILE A 432 16.08 15.51 -24.07
C ILE A 432 15.59 16.47 -25.14
N LYS A 433 16.47 16.79 -26.09
CA LYS A 433 16.16 17.66 -27.23
C LYS A 433 15.86 16.91 -28.52
N THR A 434 16.40 15.71 -28.68
CA THR A 434 16.19 14.93 -29.91
C THR A 434 15.82 13.50 -29.60
N LEU A 435 14.70 13.05 -30.16
CA LEU A 435 14.29 11.66 -30.07
C LEU A 435 14.82 10.86 -31.27
N ILE A 436 16.02 10.28 -31.11
CA ILE A 436 16.65 9.40 -32.11
C ILE A 436 16.25 7.93 -31.91
N LEU A 437 15.77 7.58 -30.71
CA LEU A 437 15.70 6.18 -30.22
C LEU A 437 14.42 5.43 -30.52
N LEU A 438 13.43 6.09 -31.10
CA LEU A 438 12.09 5.51 -31.26
C LEU A 438 12.11 4.26 -32.16
N LYS A 439 13.10 4.15 -33.05
CA LYS A 439 13.33 2.95 -33.88
C LYS A 439 13.84 1.74 -33.10
N GLU A 440 14.40 1.95 -31.91
CA GLU A 440 15.06 0.91 -31.13
C GLU A 440 14.11 0.22 -30.12
N LEU A 441 12.88 0.74 -29.95
CA LEU A 441 11.99 0.41 -28.84
C LEU A 441 10.73 -0.41 -29.21
N ASN A 442 10.84 -1.30 -30.20
CA ASN A 442 10.44 -2.71 -30.10
C ASN A 442 9.09 -3.03 -29.42
N SER A 443 9.19 -3.10 -28.11
CA SER A 443 8.26 -3.74 -27.20
C SER A 443 7.63 -2.75 -26.21
N CYS A 444 8.00 -1.47 -26.31
CA CYS A 444 7.60 -0.45 -25.34
C CYS A 444 6.12 -0.13 -25.53
N ALA A 445 5.34 -0.40 -24.49
CA ALA A 445 3.90 -0.16 -24.46
C ALA A 445 3.56 1.22 -23.89
N ILE A 446 4.35 1.73 -22.94
CA ILE A 446 4.14 3.03 -22.28
C ILE A 446 5.45 3.79 -22.29
N MET A 447 5.46 4.98 -22.89
CA MET A 447 6.60 5.92 -22.83
C MET A 447 6.15 7.26 -22.25
N ARG A 448 6.76 7.70 -21.15
CA ARG A 448 6.52 9.03 -20.58
C ARG A 448 7.66 9.95 -20.94
N LEU A 449 7.35 11.07 -21.58
CA LEU A 449 8.32 12.07 -22.01
C LEU A 449 8.03 13.45 -21.43
N GLU A 450 7.08 13.54 -20.50
CA GLU A 450 6.63 14.81 -19.94
C GLU A 450 7.78 15.67 -19.42
N GLY A 451 7.79 17.00 -19.57
CA GLY A 451 8.81 17.87 -18.97
C GLY A 451 10.20 17.76 -19.60
N ASN A 452 10.29 17.50 -20.91
CA ASN A 452 11.52 17.56 -21.70
C ASN A 452 11.52 18.78 -22.65
N GLU A 453 12.67 19.09 -23.25
CA GLU A 453 12.81 20.15 -24.26
C GLU A 453 12.92 19.57 -25.67
N ILE A 454 12.05 18.63 -26.05
CA ILE A 454 12.20 17.90 -27.32
C ILE A 454 12.02 18.88 -28.47
N GLU A 455 13.02 19.14 -29.29
CA GLU A 455 12.96 20.04 -30.44
C GLU A 455 12.77 19.27 -31.75
N LYS A 456 13.32 18.04 -31.85
CA LYS A 456 13.34 17.26 -33.08
C LYS A 456 13.07 15.77 -32.84
N ILE A 457 12.39 15.14 -33.78
CA ILE A 457 12.26 13.68 -33.86
C ILE A 457 13.03 13.23 -35.10
N GLU A 458 14.13 12.53 -34.92
CA GLU A 458 14.93 12.01 -36.03
C GLU A 458 14.43 10.63 -36.44
N GLN A 459 13.87 10.54 -37.65
CA GLN A 459 13.52 9.28 -38.28
C GLN A 459 14.30 9.14 -39.58
N ASP A 460 15.34 8.31 -39.62
CA ASP A 460 16.07 8.10 -40.89
C ASP A 460 15.25 7.47 -42.03
N LYS A 461 14.04 6.95 -41.77
CA LYS A 461 13.01 6.52 -42.75
C LYS A 461 11.69 6.31 -41.98
N PRO A 462 10.52 6.71 -42.50
CA PRO A 462 9.24 6.46 -41.85
C PRO A 462 8.92 4.97 -41.98
N ASN A 463 9.20 4.20 -40.93
CA ASN A 463 8.72 2.82 -40.84
C ASN A 463 7.44 2.86 -39.98
N TYR A 464 6.31 2.43 -40.56
CA TYR A 464 4.96 2.49 -39.99
C TYR A 464 4.89 2.07 -38.51
N PHE A 465 5.62 1.01 -38.15
CA PHE A 465 5.68 0.47 -36.79
C PHE A 465 6.24 1.44 -35.74
N ALA A 466 7.26 2.24 -36.09
CA ALA A 466 7.91 3.14 -35.14
C ALA A 466 7.01 4.32 -34.77
N ILE A 467 6.15 4.77 -35.69
CA ILE A 467 5.18 5.85 -35.44
C ILE A 467 4.07 5.33 -34.54
N ASN A 468 3.50 4.16 -34.82
CA ASN A 468 2.46 3.53 -33.99
C ASN A 468 2.93 3.32 -32.52
N TRP A 469 4.19 2.93 -32.28
CA TRP A 469 4.75 2.81 -30.93
C TRP A 469 4.92 4.11 -30.16
N ILE A 470 5.09 5.25 -30.84
CA ILE A 470 5.21 6.57 -30.17
C ILE A 470 3.89 6.96 -29.49
N PHE A 471 2.77 6.32 -29.85
CA PHE A 471 1.44 6.73 -29.42
C PHE A 471 0.67 5.67 -28.61
N ASN A 472 1.13 4.41 -28.58
CA ASN A 472 0.63 3.46 -27.59
C ASN A 472 1.05 3.95 -26.20
N ASP A 473 0.04 4.36 -25.41
CA ASP A 473 0.10 4.85 -24.02
C ASP A 473 1.24 5.83 -23.69
N CYS A 474 1.54 6.79 -24.58
CA CYS A 474 2.55 7.81 -24.32
C CYS A 474 1.95 9.11 -23.74
N ILE A 475 2.57 9.63 -22.68
CA ILE A 475 2.14 10.85 -21.97
C ILE A 475 3.16 11.98 -22.25
N PHE A 476 2.73 13.02 -22.97
CA PHE A 476 3.55 14.15 -23.44
C PHE A 476 3.08 15.49 -22.82
N ASN A 477 3.14 15.63 -21.50
CA ASN A 477 2.87 16.94 -20.86
C ASN A 477 4.16 17.77 -20.83
N ASP A 478 4.14 19.10 -20.84
CA ASP A 478 5.35 19.94 -20.65
C ASP A 478 6.54 19.71 -21.63
N CYS A 479 6.32 19.19 -22.83
CA CYS A 479 7.37 19.11 -23.85
C CYS A 479 7.55 20.47 -24.55
N ILE A 480 8.68 21.15 -24.31
CA ILE A 480 9.01 22.42 -24.97
C ILE A 480 9.80 22.12 -26.25
N PHE A 481 9.10 22.07 -27.37
CA PHE A 481 9.73 22.08 -28.69
C PHE A 481 10.18 23.51 -29.04
N ASN A 482 11.39 23.90 -28.63
CA ASN A 482 11.98 25.18 -29.03
C ASN A 482 12.59 25.07 -30.44
N ASP A 483 12.33 26.10 -31.26
CA ASP A 483 12.50 26.16 -32.73
C ASP A 483 11.67 25.20 -33.59
N CYS A 484 10.98 24.27 -32.94
CA CYS A 484 9.84 23.56 -33.50
C CYS A 484 8.61 23.91 -32.68
N ILE A 485 8.01 25.08 -32.94
CA ILE A 485 6.58 25.28 -32.62
C ILE A 485 5.86 23.95 -32.97
N PHE A 486 4.80 23.54 -32.26
CA PHE A 486 3.70 22.91 -32.98
C PHE A 486 3.11 23.96 -33.96
N ASN A 487 3.95 24.42 -34.89
CA ASN A 487 3.53 24.96 -36.14
C ASN A 487 2.82 23.76 -36.74
N ASP A 488 1.64 24.04 -37.27
CA ASP A 488 0.91 23.17 -38.15
C ASP A 488 1.86 22.35 -39.04
N CYS A 489 3.06 22.80 -39.44
CA CYS A 489 4.08 22.00 -40.13
C CYS A 489 4.53 20.68 -39.50
N ILE A 490 4.92 20.58 -38.22
CA ILE A 490 5.38 19.30 -37.63
C ILE A 490 4.21 18.45 -37.17
N PHE A 491 3.16 19.09 -36.65
CA PHE A 491 1.87 18.46 -36.45
C PHE A 491 1.37 17.87 -37.78
N ASN A 492 1.35 18.62 -38.87
CA ASN A 492 0.93 18.13 -40.18
C ASN A 492 1.95 17.16 -40.81
N ALA A 493 3.25 17.28 -40.53
CA ALA A 493 4.22 16.30 -40.99
C ALA A 493 4.04 14.94 -40.29
N MET A 494 3.69 14.94 -38.99
CA MET A 494 3.40 13.73 -38.21
C MET A 494 1.97 13.20 -38.41
N PHE A 495 0.98 14.08 -38.59
CA PHE A 495 -0.46 13.78 -38.55
C PHE A 495 -1.22 14.03 -39.87
N LYS A 496 -0.66 14.78 -40.84
CA LYS A 496 -1.33 15.09 -42.14
C LYS A 496 -0.71 14.32 -43.33
N LYS A 497 0.55 13.88 -43.24
CA LYS A 497 1.29 13.33 -44.40
C LYS A 497 1.16 11.83 -44.66
N GLN A 498 0.59 11.01 -43.77
CA GLN A 498 0.40 9.58 -44.04
C GLN A 498 -0.86 9.00 -43.36
N PRO A 499 -2.04 9.08 -44.00
CA PRO A 499 -3.30 8.49 -43.52
C PRO A 499 -3.25 6.97 -43.35
N SER A 500 -2.30 6.31 -43.98
CA SER A 500 -2.07 4.86 -43.90
C SER A 500 -1.25 4.44 -42.68
N LEU A 501 -1.01 5.32 -41.69
CA LEU A 501 -0.20 5.08 -40.48
C LEU A 501 -1.00 4.85 -39.19
N VAL A 502 -2.33 4.91 -39.28
CA VAL A 502 -3.23 4.77 -38.13
C VAL A 502 -3.15 3.33 -37.58
N PRO A 503 -3.01 3.13 -36.26
CA PRO A 503 -3.03 1.79 -35.68
C PRO A 503 -4.37 1.11 -35.98
N GLU A 504 -4.35 -0.06 -36.61
CA GLU A 504 -5.55 -0.93 -36.72
C GLU A 504 -5.91 -1.59 -35.37
N ASP A 505 -5.08 -1.40 -34.34
CA ASP A 505 -5.26 -2.01 -33.03
C ASP A 505 -6.44 -1.42 -32.26
N LYS A 506 -7.37 -2.30 -31.88
CA LYS A 506 -8.62 -2.04 -31.15
C LYS A 506 -8.44 -1.64 -29.67
N HIS A 507 -7.26 -1.19 -29.25
CA HIS A 507 -6.98 -0.87 -27.84
C HIS A 507 -7.26 0.61 -27.56
N ASP A 508 -7.86 0.88 -26.40
CA ASP A 508 -8.22 2.24 -25.96
C ASP A 508 -6.94 3.10 -25.82
N MET A 509 -6.82 4.20 -26.58
CA MET A 509 -5.66 5.10 -26.51
C MET A 509 -5.95 6.35 -25.65
N MET A 510 -5.06 6.69 -24.72
CA MET A 510 -5.09 7.96 -23.98
C MET A 510 -3.95 8.88 -24.44
N LEU A 511 -4.31 10.03 -25.01
CA LEU A 511 -3.38 11.04 -25.50
C LEU A 511 -3.45 12.30 -24.63
N ASP A 512 -2.36 12.64 -23.95
CA ASP A 512 -2.26 13.82 -23.08
C ASP A 512 -1.28 14.83 -23.70
N LEU A 513 -1.82 15.94 -24.19
CA LEU A 513 -1.10 17.05 -24.85
C LEU A 513 -1.15 18.34 -24.01
N ARG A 514 -1.48 18.24 -22.72
CA ARG A 514 -1.52 19.42 -21.83
C ARG A 514 -0.15 20.10 -21.75
N SER A 515 -0.18 21.39 -21.45
CA SER A 515 0.98 22.27 -21.23
C SER A 515 1.91 22.40 -22.45
N ASN A 516 1.41 22.03 -23.63
CA ASN A 516 2.01 22.30 -24.94
C ASN A 516 1.50 23.62 -25.53
N ARG A 517 2.13 24.11 -26.61
CA ARG A 517 1.71 25.33 -27.34
C ARG A 517 0.87 25.05 -28.59
N LEU A 518 0.14 23.92 -28.63
CA LEU A 518 -0.65 23.46 -29.78
C LEU A 518 -1.81 24.44 -30.08
N LYS A 519 -1.95 24.90 -31.33
CA LYS A 519 -3.02 25.85 -31.72
C LYS A 519 -4.19 25.23 -32.49
N SER A 520 -4.02 24.00 -33.01
CA SER A 520 -5.02 23.29 -33.81
C SER A 520 -5.03 21.81 -33.48
N THR A 521 -6.19 21.17 -33.55
CA THR A 521 -6.34 19.71 -33.42
C THR A 521 -6.45 18.98 -34.78
N GLN A 522 -6.28 19.69 -35.91
CA GLN A 522 -6.48 19.16 -37.26
C GLN A 522 -5.54 17.99 -37.59
N GLY A 523 -6.08 16.81 -37.87
CA GLY A 523 -5.31 15.60 -38.18
C GLY A 523 -5.37 14.50 -37.12
N LEU A 524 -5.87 14.81 -35.90
CA LEU A 524 -6.13 13.79 -34.88
C LEU A 524 -7.27 12.84 -35.27
N SER A 525 -8.13 13.25 -36.20
CA SER A 525 -9.24 12.44 -36.75
C SER A 525 -8.85 11.10 -37.35
N GLN A 526 -7.60 10.98 -37.79
CA GLN A 526 -7.11 9.75 -38.37
C GLN A 526 -7.00 8.66 -37.28
N TRP A 527 -6.93 9.00 -36.00
CA TRP A 527 -6.67 8.08 -34.89
C TRP A 527 -7.96 7.56 -34.26
N SER A 528 -8.66 6.66 -34.95
CA SER A 528 -9.98 6.19 -34.51
C SER A 528 -10.03 5.53 -33.13
N ASN A 529 -8.91 5.14 -32.54
CA ASN A 529 -8.77 4.48 -31.25
C ASN A 529 -8.51 5.42 -30.06
N ILE A 530 -8.41 6.75 -30.27
CA ILE A 530 -8.38 7.71 -29.14
C ILE A 530 -9.65 7.54 -28.33
N THR A 531 -9.52 7.25 -27.04
CA THR A 531 -10.65 7.19 -26.10
C THR A 531 -10.63 8.32 -25.09
N HIS A 532 -9.44 8.81 -24.73
CA HIS A 532 -9.26 9.92 -23.80
C HIS A 532 -8.25 10.90 -24.40
N LEU A 533 -8.66 12.14 -24.62
CA LEU A 533 -7.80 13.19 -25.18
C LEU A 533 -7.69 14.33 -24.17
N LYS A 534 -6.49 14.74 -23.79
CA LYS A 534 -6.29 15.95 -22.99
C LYS A 534 -5.57 17.01 -23.81
N LEU A 535 -6.12 18.21 -23.85
CA LEU A 535 -5.65 19.31 -24.71
C LEU A 535 -5.12 20.48 -23.88
N PRO A 536 -4.13 21.23 -24.41
CA PRO A 536 -3.62 22.42 -23.76
C PRO A 536 -4.62 23.58 -23.86
N ASP A 537 -4.45 24.59 -23.01
CA ASP A 537 -5.30 25.78 -22.98
C ASP A 537 -5.18 26.67 -24.24
N THR A 538 -4.14 26.45 -25.05
CA THR A 538 -3.89 27.12 -26.33
C THR A 538 -4.82 26.67 -27.46
N ILE A 539 -5.56 25.55 -27.28
CA ILE A 539 -6.58 25.10 -28.25
C ILE A 539 -7.87 25.88 -28.04
N ILE A 540 -8.20 26.72 -29.01
CA ILE A 540 -9.38 27.60 -28.97
C ILE A 540 -10.56 27.00 -29.76
N GLN A 541 -10.28 26.08 -30.70
CA GLN A 541 -11.28 25.42 -31.52
C GLN A 541 -10.91 23.95 -31.75
N ILE A 542 -11.88 23.04 -31.58
CA ILE A 542 -11.72 21.64 -32.01
C ILE A 542 -12.01 21.59 -33.51
N SER A 543 -11.07 21.05 -34.26
CA SER A 543 -11.26 20.78 -35.69
C SER A 543 -12.37 19.74 -35.90
N SER A 544 -13.18 19.92 -36.94
CA SER A 544 -14.38 19.11 -37.20
C SER A 544 -14.10 17.61 -37.26
N ASP A 545 -12.90 17.25 -37.67
CA ASP A 545 -12.42 15.89 -37.85
C ASP A 545 -12.21 15.16 -36.50
N VAL A 546 -11.94 15.87 -35.42
CA VAL A 546 -11.79 15.32 -34.04
C VAL A 546 -13.14 15.10 -33.38
N ILE A 547 -14.12 15.93 -33.72
CA ILE A 547 -15.51 15.82 -33.26
C ILE A 547 -16.13 14.50 -33.77
N THR A 548 -15.65 14.00 -34.92
CA THR A 548 -16.13 12.79 -35.59
C THR A 548 -15.38 11.51 -35.20
N LEU A 549 -14.46 11.56 -34.23
CA LEU A 549 -13.74 10.37 -33.79
C LEU A 549 -14.69 9.33 -33.15
N PRO A 550 -14.76 8.10 -33.69
CA PRO A 550 -15.82 7.16 -33.33
C PRO A 550 -15.71 6.57 -31.92
N ASN A 551 -14.50 6.52 -31.33
CA ASN A 551 -14.26 5.89 -30.03
C ASN A 551 -13.86 6.86 -28.91
N THR A 552 -13.80 8.18 -29.16
CA THR A 552 -13.43 9.17 -28.14
C THR A 552 -14.53 9.26 -27.08
N LYS A 553 -14.21 8.84 -25.85
CA LYS A 553 -15.13 8.82 -24.70
C LYS A 553 -15.06 10.12 -23.90
N GLU A 554 -13.88 10.72 -23.79
CA GLU A 554 -13.65 11.90 -22.94
C GLU A 554 -12.58 12.84 -23.53
N ILE A 555 -12.87 14.15 -23.53
CA ILE A 555 -11.89 15.20 -23.82
C ILE A 555 -11.72 16.08 -22.57
N LYS A 556 -10.49 16.27 -22.09
CA LYS A 556 -10.17 17.16 -20.97
C LYS A 556 -9.33 18.36 -21.38
N TYR A 557 -9.66 19.53 -20.86
CA TYR A 557 -8.90 20.76 -21.13
C TYR A 557 -8.12 21.22 -19.90
N GLU A 558 -6.93 21.76 -20.14
CA GLU A 558 -6.15 22.51 -19.16
C GLU A 558 -6.75 23.91 -18.92
N LEU A 559 -6.70 24.39 -17.68
CA LEU A 559 -7.28 25.68 -17.26
C LEU A 559 -6.35 26.85 -17.59
N PRO A 560 -6.82 27.90 -18.30
CA PRO A 560 -6.25 29.23 -18.15
C PRO A 560 -6.88 29.93 -16.93
N ALA A 561 -6.08 30.78 -16.27
CA ALA A 561 -6.44 31.55 -15.07
C ALA A 561 -7.55 32.62 -15.29
N SER A 562 -8.12 32.75 -16.50
CA SER A 562 -9.24 33.64 -16.81
C SER A 562 -10.00 33.20 -18.08
N ASN A 563 -11.33 33.40 -18.12
CA ASN A 563 -12.27 33.07 -19.23
C ASN A 563 -12.55 31.58 -19.55
N SER A 564 -12.21 30.65 -18.66
CA SER A 564 -12.29 29.20 -18.89
C SER A 564 -13.72 28.68 -19.11
N LEU A 565 -14.71 29.18 -18.36
CA LEU A 565 -16.10 28.67 -18.38
C LEU A 565 -16.84 28.97 -19.70
N PHE A 566 -16.63 30.17 -20.27
CA PHE A 566 -17.23 30.58 -21.53
C PHE A 566 -16.69 29.75 -22.70
N ARG A 567 -15.37 29.52 -22.72
CA ARG A 567 -14.71 28.68 -23.74
C ARG A 567 -15.18 27.22 -23.67
N LEU A 568 -15.32 26.66 -22.47
CA LEU A 568 -15.84 25.31 -22.30
C LEU A 568 -17.25 25.15 -22.89
N ASN A 569 -18.13 26.13 -22.66
CA ASN A 569 -19.49 26.10 -23.19
C ASN A 569 -19.50 26.18 -24.73
N GLN A 570 -18.60 26.97 -25.34
CA GLN A 570 -18.44 26.98 -26.80
C GLN A 570 -17.97 25.62 -27.35
N LEU A 571 -17.02 24.97 -26.67
CA LEU A 571 -16.50 23.65 -27.08
C LEU A 571 -17.54 22.54 -26.89
N ARG A 572 -18.30 22.56 -25.79
CA ARG A 572 -19.45 21.67 -25.55
C ARG A 572 -20.53 21.82 -26.63
N ALA A 573 -20.78 23.05 -27.09
CA ALA A 573 -21.70 23.31 -28.19
C ALA A 573 -21.20 22.76 -29.53
N GLN A 574 -19.87 22.72 -29.75
CA GLN A 574 -19.28 22.15 -30.97
C GLN A 574 -19.33 20.61 -30.99
N ALA A 575 -19.25 19.95 -29.83
CA ALA A 575 -19.24 18.48 -29.74
C ALA A 575 -20.14 17.96 -28.60
N PRO A 576 -21.48 18.01 -28.76
CA PRO A 576 -22.44 17.68 -27.70
C PRO A 576 -22.41 16.20 -27.28
N ASN A 577 -21.87 15.32 -28.13
CA ASN A 577 -21.79 13.87 -27.89
C ASN A 577 -20.53 13.45 -27.12
N LEU A 578 -19.60 14.38 -26.87
CA LEU A 578 -18.34 14.09 -26.16
C LEU A 578 -18.42 14.60 -24.73
N LYS A 579 -17.93 13.81 -23.78
CA LYS A 579 -17.75 14.28 -22.40
C LYS A 579 -16.58 15.25 -22.35
N ILE A 580 -16.88 16.55 -22.31
CA ILE A 580 -15.88 17.63 -22.22
C ILE A 580 -15.85 18.19 -20.81
N ASP A 581 -14.75 17.95 -20.10
CA ASP A 581 -14.55 18.38 -18.71
C ASP A 581 -13.22 19.13 -18.52
N PHE A 582 -13.13 19.91 -17.45
CA PHE A 582 -11.85 20.48 -17.03
C PHE A 582 -10.99 19.47 -16.31
N TYR A 583 -9.69 19.67 -16.41
CA TYR A 583 -8.74 19.12 -15.47
C TYR A 583 -8.33 20.18 -14.45
N ARG A 584 -8.58 19.90 -13.16
CA ARG A 584 -7.99 20.64 -12.05
C ARG A 584 -7.05 19.66 -11.36
N GLU A 585 -5.75 19.79 -11.58
CA GLU A 585 -4.80 19.11 -10.73
C GLU A 585 -5.04 19.67 -9.33
N ALA A 586 -5.38 18.80 -8.37
CA ALA A 586 -4.99 19.09 -7.02
C ALA A 586 -3.47 19.24 -7.10
N LEU A 587 -2.97 20.46 -7.05
CA LEU A 587 -1.61 20.71 -6.61
C LEU A 587 -1.52 19.98 -5.27
N TRP A 588 -0.98 18.76 -5.28
CA TRP A 588 -0.37 18.20 -4.10
C TRP A 588 0.88 19.05 -3.89
N TYR A 589 0.65 20.26 -3.39
CA TYR A 589 1.56 20.88 -2.45
C TYR A 589 1.78 19.82 -1.39
N ILE A 590 2.95 19.19 -1.45
CA ILE A 590 3.51 18.51 -0.29
C ILE A 590 3.46 19.57 0.82
N PRO A 591 2.68 19.39 1.89
CA PRO A 591 2.98 20.10 3.10
C PRO A 591 4.36 19.61 3.48
N VAL A 592 5.33 20.50 3.44
CA VAL A 592 6.55 20.32 4.25
C VAL A 592 6.06 20.01 5.66
N LYS A 593 6.29 18.78 6.09
CA LYS A 593 6.28 18.37 7.48
C LYS A 593 7.51 17.53 7.73
#